data_AF-A0A5E4EJN7-F1
#
_entry.id   AF-A0A5E4EJN7-F1
#
_cell.length_a   1.000
_cell.length_b   1.000
_cell.length_c   1.000
_cell.angle_alpha   90.00
_cell.angle_beta   90.00
_cell.angle_gamma   90.00
#
_symmetry.space_group_name_H-M   'P 1'
#
loop_
_entity.id
_entity.type
_entity.pdbx_description
1 polymer ?
#
loop_
_entity_poly.entity_id
_entity_poly.type
_entity_poly.pdbx_seq_one_letter_code
_entity_poly.pdbx_strand_id
1 'polypeptide(L)'
;MAPNNTLHTPFGTVGLWMTPLTEGCDPKSRVIGNSRGVYVSAVASSMAAPSVLLRNPVRDVDREFTVVSGRGKFRMARGFCKLKCIFFNETNGSIVEYTVVVK
;
A
#
# COMPACT_ATOMS: atom_id res chain seq x y z
N MET A 1 11.36 20.90 15.27
CA MET A 1 11.12 21.31 13.87
C MET A 1 10.66 20.07 13.12
N ALA A 2 9.42 20.06 12.62
CA ALA A 2 8.90 18.94 11.82
C ALA A 2 9.53 19.01 10.40
N PRO A 3 9.91 17.87 9.78
CA PRO A 3 10.43 17.89 8.43
C PRO A 3 9.34 18.34 7.46
N ASN A 4 9.61 19.44 6.76
CA ASN A 4 8.74 20.03 5.74
C ASN A 4 8.84 19.19 4.46
N ASN A 5 7.94 18.22 4.31
CA ASN A 5 7.91 17.33 3.15
C ASN A 5 6.68 17.68 2.28
N THR A 6 6.89 18.52 1.27
CA THR A 6 5.84 19.03 0.36
C THR A 6 5.72 18.19 -0.91
N LEU A 7 6.03 16.89 -0.89
CA LEU A 7 5.89 16.01 -2.05
C LEU A 7 4.53 15.28 -2.00
N HIS A 8 3.48 16.02 -2.38
CA HIS A 8 2.13 15.46 -2.56
C HIS A 8 2.01 14.82 -3.95
N THR A 9 1.58 13.54 -4.04
CA THR A 9 1.19 12.94 -5.32
C THR A 9 -0.05 13.65 -5.87
N PRO A 10 0.04 14.39 -7.00
CA PRO A 10 -1.09 15.18 -7.52
C PRO A 10 -2.32 14.32 -7.83
N PHE A 11 -3.51 14.91 -7.75
CA PHE A 11 -4.75 14.24 -8.15
C PHE A 11 -4.67 13.70 -9.58
N GLY A 12 -5.23 12.52 -9.81
CA GLY A 12 -5.24 11.85 -11.11
C GLY A 12 -3.93 11.14 -11.46
N THR A 13 -2.91 11.21 -10.59
CA THR A 13 -1.65 10.47 -10.82
C THR A 13 -1.91 8.98 -10.77
N VAL A 14 -1.54 8.28 -11.84
CA VAL A 14 -1.53 6.81 -11.89
C VAL A 14 -0.08 6.34 -11.77
N GLY A 15 0.20 5.52 -10.77
CA GLY A 15 1.51 4.96 -10.52
C GLY A 15 1.50 3.44 -10.57
N LEU A 16 2.59 2.87 -11.07
CA LEU A 16 2.85 1.43 -11.01
C LEU A 16 3.83 1.16 -9.87
N TRP A 17 3.64 0.06 -9.15
CA TRP A 17 4.64 -0.45 -8.22
C TRP A 17 5.12 -1.84 -8.61
N MET A 18 6.40 -2.07 -8.40
CA MET A 18 7.03 -3.39 -8.37
C MET A 18 8.08 -3.38 -7.27
N THR A 19 7.75 -3.88 -6.10
CA THR A 19 8.68 -3.90 -4.97
C THR A 19 8.86 -5.32 -4.43
N PRO A 20 10.06 -5.69 -3.99
CA PRO A 20 10.28 -6.98 -3.34
C PRO A 20 9.48 -7.04 -2.03
N LEU A 21 8.84 -8.18 -1.79
CA LEU A 21 8.30 -8.54 -0.48
C LEU A 21 9.36 -9.36 0.24
N THR A 22 9.71 -8.93 1.44
CA THR A 22 10.74 -9.55 2.29
C THR A 22 10.12 -10.14 3.55
N GLU A 23 10.81 -11.06 4.21
CA GLU A 23 10.33 -11.66 5.47
C GLU A 23 10.22 -10.67 6.63
N GLY A 24 11.00 -9.60 6.62
CA GLY A 24 11.02 -8.60 7.67
C GLY A 24 11.15 -7.18 7.13
N CYS A 25 11.24 -6.23 8.06
CA CYS A 25 11.40 -4.81 7.76
C CYS A 25 12.81 -4.42 7.29
N ASP A 26 13.81 -5.32 7.43
CA ASP A 26 15.14 -5.12 6.87
C ASP A 26 15.11 -5.36 5.34
N PRO A 27 15.46 -4.36 4.51
CA PRO A 27 15.54 -4.51 3.06
C PRO A 27 16.50 -5.61 2.59
N LYS A 28 17.47 -6.01 3.42
CA LYS A 28 18.42 -7.09 3.12
C LYS A 28 17.91 -8.48 3.52
N SER A 29 16.76 -8.56 4.17
CA SER A 29 16.15 -9.85 4.53
C SER A 29 15.70 -10.64 3.30
N ARG A 30 15.46 -11.94 3.48
CA ARG A 30 15.13 -12.84 2.37
C ARG A 30 13.88 -12.37 1.64
N VAL A 31 13.97 -12.30 0.31
CA VAL A 31 12.84 -11.98 -0.57
C VAL A 31 11.92 -13.20 -0.68
N ILE A 32 10.65 -13.01 -0.37
CA ILE A 32 9.58 -14.03 -0.44
C ILE A 32 8.70 -13.89 -1.68
N GLY A 33 8.79 -12.76 -2.38
CA GLY A 33 8.03 -12.51 -3.60
C GLY A 33 8.15 -11.07 -4.07
N ASN A 34 7.27 -10.66 -4.98
CA ASN A 34 7.16 -9.29 -5.46
C ASN A 34 5.72 -8.82 -5.34
N SER A 35 5.51 -7.64 -4.75
CA SER A 35 4.24 -6.94 -4.84
C SER A 35 4.21 -6.16 -6.15
N ARG A 36 3.09 -6.30 -6.88
CA ARG A 36 2.85 -5.65 -8.17
C ARG A 36 1.45 -5.10 -8.19
N GLY A 37 1.28 -3.92 -8.76
CA GLY A 37 -0.01 -3.27 -8.74
C GLY A 37 0.03 -1.86 -9.30
N VAL A 38 -1.13 -1.25 -9.26
CA VAL A 38 -1.39 0.11 -9.72
C VAL A 38 -2.04 0.86 -8.57
N TYR A 39 -1.63 2.10 -8.36
CA TYR A 39 -2.32 3.02 -7.48
C TYR A 39 -2.72 4.28 -8.25
N VAL A 40 -3.78 4.91 -7.77
CA VAL A 40 -4.29 6.17 -8.32
C VAL A 40 -4.45 7.16 -7.17
N SER A 41 -3.87 8.35 -7.32
CA SER A 41 -4.11 9.46 -6.39
C SER A 41 -5.48 10.06 -6.68
N ALA A 42 -6.48 9.67 -5.90
CA ALA A 42 -7.86 10.16 -6.06
C ALA A 42 -8.20 11.34 -5.14
N VAL A 43 -7.21 11.93 -4.46
CA VAL A 43 -7.45 13.08 -3.57
C VAL A 43 -7.42 14.37 -4.38
N ALA A 44 -8.61 14.85 -4.78
CA ALA A 44 -8.77 16.18 -5.34
C ALA A 44 -8.78 17.23 -4.22
N SER A 45 -8.18 18.40 -4.47
CA SER A 45 -8.15 19.53 -3.53
C SER A 45 -9.54 20.14 -3.27
N SER A 46 -10.54 19.86 -4.11
CA SER A 46 -11.94 20.20 -3.90
C SER A 46 -12.72 18.98 -3.40
N MET A 47 -13.33 19.11 -2.23
CA MET A 47 -14.14 18.10 -1.55
C MET A 47 -15.23 17.46 -2.44
N ALA A 48 -15.46 16.17 -2.21
CA ALA A 48 -16.57 15.31 -2.66
C ALA A 48 -16.45 14.65 -4.05
N ALA A 49 -15.78 13.49 -4.09
CA ALA A 49 -16.02 12.46 -5.10
C ALA A 49 -16.32 11.12 -4.40
N PRO A 50 -17.59 10.62 -4.40
CA PRO A 50 -17.94 9.32 -3.85
C PRO A 50 -17.65 8.23 -4.90
N SER A 51 -16.40 7.85 -5.05
CA SER A 51 -16.03 6.64 -5.81
C SER A 51 -14.76 6.02 -5.22
N VAL A 52 -14.86 5.56 -3.99
CA VAL A 52 -13.74 4.94 -3.27
C VAL A 52 -13.83 3.43 -3.43
N LEU A 53 -13.13 2.89 -4.43
CA LEU A 53 -12.97 1.44 -4.55
C LEU A 53 -12.13 0.88 -3.38
N LEU A 54 -11.16 1.62 -2.84
CA LEU A 54 -10.44 1.36 -1.58
C LEU A 54 -9.78 2.67 -1.07
N ARG A 55 -10.00 3.09 0.19
CA ARG A 55 -9.33 4.28 0.78
C ARG A 55 -7.96 3.86 1.29
N ASN A 56 -6.89 4.43 0.72
CA ASN A 56 -5.51 4.15 1.15
C ASN A 56 -4.83 5.42 1.71
N PRO A 57 -5.16 5.88 2.92
CA PRO A 57 -4.50 7.03 3.53
C PRO A 57 -3.09 6.62 3.97
N VAL A 58 -2.08 6.84 3.12
CA VAL A 58 -0.71 6.34 3.34
C VAL A 58 -0.05 6.82 4.64
N ARG A 59 -0.54 7.94 5.17
CA ARG A 59 -0.08 8.53 6.44
C ARG A 59 -0.74 7.91 7.67
N ASP A 60 -1.79 7.12 7.50
CA ASP A 60 -2.39 6.38 8.61
C ASP A 60 -1.56 5.12 8.89
N VAL A 61 -1.29 4.88 10.16
CA VAL A 61 -0.42 3.79 10.61
C VAL A 61 -1.03 2.44 10.30
N ASP A 62 -2.34 2.27 10.50
CA ASP A 62 -3.07 1.02 10.29
C ASP A 62 -4.12 1.17 9.18
N ARG A 63 -4.00 0.35 8.13
CA ARG A 63 -4.93 0.30 7.01
C ARG A 63 -5.35 -1.12 6.72
N GLU A 64 -6.57 -1.30 6.21
CA GLU A 64 -7.07 -2.62 5.81
C GLU A 64 -7.45 -2.63 4.33
N PHE A 65 -7.02 -3.68 3.62
CA PHE A 65 -7.45 -3.98 2.27
C PHE A 65 -8.13 -5.34 2.20
N THR A 66 -9.17 -5.43 1.39
CA THR A 66 -9.85 -6.71 1.12
C THR A 66 -9.01 -7.56 0.18
N VAL A 67 -8.81 -8.84 0.53
CA VAL A 67 -8.27 -9.84 -0.39
C VAL A 67 -9.43 -10.40 -1.21
N VAL A 68 -9.51 -9.98 -2.47
CA VAL A 68 -10.63 -10.30 -3.35
C VAL A 68 -10.41 -11.62 -4.11
N SER A 69 -9.16 -11.99 -4.42
CA SER A 69 -8.87 -13.21 -5.19
C SER A 69 -7.40 -13.62 -5.09
N GLY A 70 -7.09 -14.86 -5.47
CA GLY A 70 -5.74 -15.41 -5.54
C GLY A 70 -5.62 -16.47 -6.63
N ARG A 71 -4.40 -16.98 -6.85
CA ARG A 71 -4.09 -18.06 -7.80
C ARG A 71 -3.37 -19.21 -7.09
N GLY A 72 -3.34 -20.40 -7.70
CA GLY A 72 -2.66 -21.58 -7.15
C GLY A 72 -3.29 -22.04 -5.84
N LYS A 73 -2.47 -22.22 -4.79
CA LYS A 73 -2.92 -22.63 -3.44
C LYS A 73 -3.91 -21.65 -2.80
N PHE A 74 -3.96 -20.40 -3.27
CA PHE A 74 -4.89 -19.36 -2.80
C PHE A 74 -5.99 -19.06 -3.84
N ARG A 75 -6.24 -19.99 -4.78
CA ARG A 75 -7.31 -19.83 -5.76
C ARG A 75 -8.64 -19.71 -5.03
N MET A 76 -9.38 -18.63 -5.30
CA MET A 76 -10.64 -18.25 -4.64
C MET A 76 -10.55 -17.84 -3.16
N ALA A 77 -9.35 -17.57 -2.64
CA ALA A 77 -9.18 -17.09 -1.27
C ALA A 77 -9.90 -15.74 -1.06
N ARG A 78 -10.58 -15.61 0.08
CA ARG A 78 -11.23 -14.35 0.52
C ARG A 78 -10.71 -13.99 1.90
N GLY A 79 -10.51 -12.70 2.16
CA GLY A 79 -10.03 -12.25 3.46
C GLY A 79 -9.67 -10.78 3.48
N PHE A 80 -8.75 -10.42 4.36
CA PHE A 80 -8.28 -9.04 4.51
C PHE A 80 -6.77 -9.03 4.74
N CYS A 81 -6.17 -7.88 4.44
CA CYS A 81 -4.77 -7.59 4.63
C CYS A 81 -4.66 -6.31 5.44
N LYS A 82 -3.96 -6.36 6.57
CA LYS A 82 -3.63 -5.19 7.38
C LYS A 82 -2.25 -4.68 6.96
N LEU A 83 -2.15 -3.38 6.78
CA LEU A 83 -0.93 -2.71 6.36
C LEU A 83 -0.53 -1.76 7.47
N LYS A 84 0.66 -2.00 8.02
CA LYS A 84 1.28 -1.13 9.01
C LYS A 84 2.47 -0.41 8.40
N CYS A 85 2.43 0.91 8.35
CA CYS A 85 3.59 1.67 7.86
C CYS A 85 4.64 1.79 8.97
N ILE A 86 5.77 1.09 8.80
CA ILE A 86 6.90 1.16 9.74
C ILE A 86 7.74 2.41 9.45
N PHE A 87 7.96 2.68 8.17
CA PHE A 87 8.75 3.81 7.71
C PHE A 87 8.13 4.41 6.46
N PHE A 88 8.01 5.73 6.42
CA PHE A 88 7.53 6.46 5.26
C PHE A 88 8.46 7.63 4.97
N ASN A 89 9.06 7.62 3.79
CA ASN A 89 9.81 8.74 3.25
C ASN A 89 9.38 8.96 1.80
N GLU A 90 8.78 10.11 1.48
CA GLU A 90 8.27 10.39 0.13
C GLU A 90 9.40 10.41 -0.92
N THR A 91 10.65 10.65 -0.52
CA THR A 91 11.82 10.67 -1.40
C THR A 91 12.51 9.31 -1.48
N ASN A 92 12.63 8.59 -0.36
CA ASN A 92 13.42 7.35 -0.26
C ASN A 92 12.55 6.08 -0.20
N GLY A 93 11.24 6.21 -0.35
CA GLY A 93 10.27 5.12 -0.31
C GLY A 93 9.76 4.78 1.09
N SER A 94 8.92 3.75 1.16
CA SER A 94 8.21 3.35 2.38
C SER A 94 8.39 1.87 2.68
N ILE A 95 8.57 1.53 3.95
CA ILE A 95 8.54 0.16 4.47
C ILE A 95 7.17 -0.06 5.10
N VAL A 96 6.44 -1.04 4.55
CA VAL A 96 5.08 -1.39 4.97
C VAL A 96 5.06 -2.86 5.33
N GLU A 97 4.61 -3.17 6.54
CA GLU A 97 4.38 -4.51 7.02
C GLU A 97 2.98 -4.96 6.59
N TYR A 98 2.89 -6.18 6.04
CA TYR A 98 1.65 -6.75 5.52
C TYR A 98 1.27 -7.97 6.37
N THR A 99 0.14 -7.90 7.06
CA THR A 99 -0.47 -9.05 7.73
C THR A 99 -1.69 -9.52 6.93
N VAL A 100 -1.53 -10.62 6.21
CA VAL A 100 -2.59 -11.19 5.37
C VAL A 100 -3.31 -12.31 6.10
N VAL A 101 -4.64 -12.22 6.20
CA VAL A 101 -5.51 -13.27 6.73
C VAL A 101 -6.47 -13.69 5.63
N VAL A 102 -6.39 -14.95 5.22
CA VAL A 102 -7.25 -15.54 4.19
C VAL A 102 -7.92 -16.81 4.71
N LYS A 103 -9.18 -17.01 4.32
CA LYS A 103 -9.93 -18.26 4.49
C LYS A 103 -10.06 -18.98 3.17
#